data_AF-A0A7C7VW13-F1
#
_entry.id   AF-A0A7C7VW13-F1
#
_cell.length_a   1.000
_cell.length_b   1.000
_cell.length_c   1.000
_cell.angle_alpha   90.00
_cell.angle_beta   90.00
_cell.angle_gamma   90.00
#
_symmetry.space_group_name_H-M   'P 1'
#
loop_
_entity.id
_entity.type
_entity.pdbx_description
1 polymer ?
#
loop_
_entity_poly.entity_id
_entity_poly.type
_entity_poly.pdbx_seq_one_letter_code
_entity_poly.pdbx_strand_id
1 'polypeptide(L)'
;MLRFIVRRVVRGLVALFLFQSLLFGLVHALPYDFSAFVLAPPDRRAFIQHELGLDRPLREQYVRWLSGFARLDLGTSYLFWPTPVSEVLFSQLARTLLLFL
;
A
#
# COMPACT_ATOMS: atom_id res chain seq x y z
N MET A 1 -0.90 28.18 20.47
CA MET A 1 -0.16 27.50 19.39
C MET A 1 -0.19 25.97 19.52
N LEU A 2 0.23 25.37 20.65
CA LEU A 2 0.24 23.91 20.82
C LEU A 2 -1.12 23.23 20.57
N ARG A 3 -2.21 23.75 21.16
CA ARG A 3 -3.58 23.23 20.94
C ARG A 3 -4.02 23.27 19.47
N PHE A 4 -3.57 24.28 18.72
CA PHE A 4 -3.85 24.39 17.29
C PHE A 4 -3.07 23.33 16.49
N ILE A 5 -1.78 23.15 16.78
CA ILE A 5 -0.93 22.13 16.14
C ILE A 5 -1.50 20.73 16.40
N VAL A 6 -1.80 20.39 17.66
CA VAL A 6 -2.37 19.09 18.03
C VAL A 6 -3.68 18.86 17.27
N ARG A 7 -4.59 19.83 17.26
CA ARG A 7 -5.88 19.71 16.56
C ARG A 7 -5.69 19.53 15.04
N ARG A 8 -4.68 20.19 14.45
CA ARG A 8 -4.34 20.05 13.03
C ARG A 8 -3.77 18.67 12.71
N VAL A 9 -2.83 18.19 13.52
CA VAL A 9 -2.23 16.86 13.37
C VAL A 9 -3.28 15.76 13.52
N VAL A 10 -4.12 15.81 14.56
CA VAL A 10 -5.18 14.83 14.78
C VAL A 10 -6.15 14.77 13.60
N ARG A 11 -6.60 15.93 13.08
CA ARG A 11 -7.45 15.98 11.88
C ARG A 11 -6.77 15.37 10.66
N GLY A 12 -5.47 15.63 10.48
CA GLY A 12 -4.67 15.04 9.41
C GLY A 12 -4.56 13.51 9.54
N LEU A 13 -4.27 13.00 10.74
CA LEU A 13 -4.19 11.57 11.00
C LEU A 13 -5.53 10.87 10.77
N VAL A 14 -6.65 11.47 11.19
CA VAL A 14 -8.00 10.94 10.92
C VAL A 14 -8.27 10.91 9.42
N ALA A 15 -7.96 11.98 8.70
CA ALA A 15 -8.13 12.02 7.24
C ALA A 15 -7.28 10.95 6.53
N LEU A 16 -6.01 10.79 6.92
CA LEU A 16 -5.12 9.75 6.39
C LEU A 16 -5.62 8.34 6.70
N PHE A 17 -6.10 8.11 7.93
CA PHE A 17 -6.67 6.82 8.32
C PHE A 17 -7.91 6.48 7.50
N LEU A 18 -8.82 7.43 7.31
CA LEU A 18 -10.02 7.24 6.48
C LEU A 18 -9.64 6.99 5.02
N PHE A 19 -8.68 7.75 4.48
CA PHE A 19 -8.18 7.57 3.13
C PHE A 19 -7.55 6.19 2.94
N GLN A 20 -6.71 5.73 3.86
CA GLN A 20 -6.10 4.40 3.78
C GLN A 20 -7.13 3.28 3.88
N SER A 21 -8.14 3.45 4.74
CA SER A 21 -9.23 2.49 4.87
C SER A 21 -10.09 2.43 3.61
N LEU A 22 -10.35 3.59 3.00
CA LEU A 22 -11.06 3.68 1.73
C LEU A 22 -10.26 3.01 0.61
N LEU A 23 -8.96 3.26 0.50
CA LEU A 23 -8.09 2.62 -0.48
C LEU A 23 -8.07 1.10 -0.30
N PHE A 24 -7.91 0.62 0.93
CA PHE A 24 -7.97 -0.81 1.23
C PHE A 24 -9.29 -1.41 0.75
N GLY A 25 -10.42 -0.78 1.11
CA GLY A 25 -11.74 -1.23 0.70
C GLY A 25 -11.92 -1.22 -0.83
N LEU A 26 -11.45 -0.16 -1.50
CA LEU A 26 -11.54 -0.03 -2.95
C LEU A 26 -10.74 -1.12 -3.67
N VAL A 27 -9.51 -1.38 -3.22
CA VAL A 27 -8.63 -2.43 -3.76
C VAL A 27 -9.27 -3.81 -3.62
N HIS A 28 -9.90 -4.12 -2.48
CA HIS A 28 -10.57 -5.41 -2.25
C HIS A 28 -11.94 -5.52 -2.92
N ALA A 29 -12.58 -4.40 -3.24
CA ALA A 29 -13.84 -4.36 -3.98
C ALA A 29 -13.64 -4.57 -5.48
N LEU A 30 -12.40 -4.47 -5.99
CA LEU A 30 -12.12 -4.77 -7.38
C LEU A 30 -12.42 -6.25 -7.65
N PRO A 31 -13.18 -6.60 -8.71
CA PRO A 31 -13.47 -7.97 -9.08
C PRO A 31 -12.24 -8.71 -9.67
N TYR A 32 -11.06 -8.11 -9.57
CA TYR A 32 -9.82 -8.59 -10.16
C TYR A 32 -8.99 -9.32 -9.09
N ASP A 33 -8.61 -10.56 -9.37
CA ASP A 33 -7.68 -11.31 -8.53
C ASP A 33 -6.27 -10.75 -8.72
N PHE A 34 -5.75 -9.99 -7.75
CA PHE A 34 -4.40 -9.42 -7.80
C PHE A 34 -3.31 -10.46 -8.13
N SER A 35 -3.51 -11.72 -7.74
CA SER A 35 -2.59 -12.81 -8.06
C SER A 35 -2.59 -13.22 -9.55
N ALA A 36 -3.60 -12.81 -10.31
CA ALA A 36 -3.64 -12.91 -11.77
C ALA A 36 -2.94 -11.72 -12.46
N PHE A 37 -2.71 -10.59 -11.77
CA PHE A 37 -2.06 -9.39 -12.34
C PHE A 37 -0.55 -9.54 -12.38
N VAL A 38 0.01 -10.09 -11.29
CA VAL A 38 1.35 -10.64 -11.32
C VAL A 38 1.23 -11.81 -12.30
N LEU A 39 1.86 -11.73 -13.48
CA LEU A 39 1.89 -12.73 -14.56
C LEU A 39 2.51 -14.08 -14.11
N ALA A 40 2.07 -14.56 -12.95
CA ALA A 40 2.48 -15.80 -12.36
C ALA A 40 1.81 -16.93 -13.14
N PRO A 41 2.59 -17.93 -13.58
CA PRO A 41 2.00 -19.12 -14.14
C PRO A 41 1.04 -19.74 -13.10
N PRO A 42 -0.06 -20.36 -13.54
CA PRO A 42 -1.19 -20.74 -12.67
C PRO A 42 -0.78 -21.67 -11.51
N ASP A 43 0.31 -22.41 -11.69
CA ASP A 43 0.98 -23.26 -10.69
C ASP A 43 1.59 -22.48 -9.51
N ARG A 44 1.95 -21.20 -9.69
CA ARG A 44 2.54 -20.36 -8.63
C ARG A 44 1.58 -19.39 -7.95
N ARG A 45 0.31 -19.33 -8.37
CA ARG A 45 -0.67 -18.39 -7.80
C ARG A 45 -0.89 -18.59 -6.31
N ALA A 46 -1.06 -19.84 -5.86
CA ALA A 46 -1.27 -20.16 -4.45
C ALA A 46 -0.05 -19.77 -3.59
N PHE A 47 1.16 -19.97 -4.10
CA PHE A 47 2.40 -19.56 -3.43
C PHE A 47 2.45 -18.03 -3.26
N ILE A 48 2.13 -17.28 -4.32
CA ILE A 48 2.13 -15.82 -4.27
C ILE A 48 1.03 -15.28 -3.37
N GLN A 49 -0.17 -15.87 -3.40
CA GLN A 49 -1.25 -15.48 -2.48
C GLN A 49 -0.82 -15.65 -1.02
N HIS A 50 -0.12 -16.74 -0.70
CA HIS A 50 0.38 -17.01 0.64
C HIS A 50 1.49 -16.03 1.07
N GLU A 51 2.47 -15.79 0.19
CA GLU A 51 3.56 -14.84 0.42
C GLU A 51 3.04 -13.41 0.64
N LEU A 52 2.06 -12.99 -0.17
CA LEU A 52 1.41 -11.69 -0.04
C LEU A 52 0.41 -11.64 1.13
N GLY A 53 0.05 -12.79 1.70
CA GLY A 53 -0.95 -12.91 2.76
C GLY A 53 -2.39 -12.60 2.31
N LEU A 54 -2.66 -12.74 1.01
CA LEU A 54 -3.98 -12.56 0.41
C LEU A 54 -4.95 -13.71 0.78
N ASP A 55 -4.40 -14.83 1.24
CA ASP A 55 -5.11 -15.99 1.77
C ASP A 55 -5.64 -15.80 3.21
N ARG A 56 -5.23 -14.72 3.89
CA ARG A 56 -5.59 -14.47 5.29
C ARG A 56 -6.95 -13.80 5.43
N PRO A 57 -7.61 -13.88 6.61
CA PRO A 57 -8.84 -13.15 6.86
C PRO A 57 -8.68 -11.64 6.61
N LEU A 58 -9.69 -11.00 6.00
CA LEU A 58 -9.67 -9.56 5.66
C LEU A 58 -9.26 -8.65 6.83
N ARG A 59 -9.67 -8.99 8.06
CA ARG A 59 -9.25 -8.27 9.27
C ARG A 59 -7.74 -8.27 9.49
N GLU A 60 -7.07 -9.38 9.22
CA GLU A 60 -5.62 -9.50 9.38
C GLU A 60 -4.89 -8.75 8.26
N GLN A 61 -5.41 -8.82 7.04
CA GLN A 61 -4.89 -8.05 5.91
C GLN A 61 -4.99 -6.55 6.18
N TYR A 62 -6.12 -6.08 6.72
CA TYR A 62 -6.32 -4.67 7.06
C TYR A 62 -5.41 -4.21 8.21
N VAL A 63 -5.28 -5.01 9.28
CA VAL A 63 -4.36 -4.69 10.38
C VAL A 63 -2.92 -4.61 9.88
N ARG A 64 -2.50 -5.55 9.02
CA ARG A 64 -1.16 -5.51 8.41
C ARG A 64 -0.97 -4.26 7.57
N TRP A 65 -1.91 -3.97 6.66
CA TRP A 65 -1.90 -2.79 5.79
C TRP A 65 -1.72 -1.50 6.60
N LEU A 66 -2.54 -1.32 7.63
CA LEU A 66 -2.50 -0.12 8.45
C LEU A 66 -1.22 -0.05 9.31
N SER A 67 -0.76 -1.19 9.85
CA SER A 67 0.46 -1.24 10.65
C SER A 67 1.73 -0.96 9.83
N GLY A 68 1.78 -1.43 8.59
CA GLY A 68 2.86 -1.10 7.65
C GLY A 68 2.89 0.39 7.39
N PHE A 69 1.74 0.97 7.00
CA PHE A 69 1.64 2.42 6.77
C PHE A 69 2.06 3.25 7.99
N ALA A 70 1.65 2.86 9.20
CA ALA A 70 2.04 3.54 10.44
C ALA A 70 3.55 3.49 10.72
N ARG A 71 4.24 2.47 10.20
CA ARG A 71 5.71 2.32 10.25
C ARG A 71 6.41 2.93 9.04
N LEU A 72 5.67 3.60 8.15
CA LEU A 72 6.15 4.08 6.84
C LEU A 72 6.67 2.95 5.93
N ASP A 73 6.24 1.72 6.20
CA ASP A 73 6.46 0.57 5.34
C ASP A 73 5.31 0.49 4.33
N LEU A 74 5.63 0.87 3.10
CA LEU A 74 4.69 0.84 1.97
C LEU A 74 4.63 -0.55 1.30
N GLY A 75 5.41 -1.50 1.81
CA GLY A 75 5.54 -2.83 1.25
C GLY A 75 6.37 -2.87 -0.04
N THR A 76 6.23 -4.01 -0.73
CA THR A 76 6.91 -4.32 -2.00
C THR A 76 6.00 -4.05 -3.18
N SER A 77 6.58 -3.57 -4.28
CA SER A 77 5.86 -3.33 -5.51
C SER A 77 5.40 -4.64 -6.13
N TYR A 78 4.11 -4.73 -6.44
CA TYR A 78 3.54 -5.86 -7.19
C TYR A 78 3.97 -5.86 -8.67
N LEU A 79 4.30 -4.69 -9.22
CA LEU A 79 4.71 -4.52 -10.62
C LEU A 79 6.21 -4.73 -10.81
N PHE A 80 7.01 -4.23 -9.86
CA PHE A 80 8.46 -4.29 -9.89
C PHE A 80 8.96 -5.21 -8.77
N TRP A 81 8.48 -6.46 -8.73
CA TRP A 81 8.87 -7.38 -7.65
C TRP A 81 10.34 -7.83 -7.80
N PRO A 82 11.14 -7.94 -6.72
CA PRO A 82 10.84 -7.72 -5.30
C PRO A 82 11.25 -6.33 -4.77
N THR A 83 11.03 -5.26 -5.52
CA THR A 83 11.48 -3.90 -5.15
C THR A 83 10.56 -3.23 -4.13
N PRO A 84 11.08 -2.59 -3.06
CA PRO A 84 10.28 -1.77 -2.15
C PRO A 84 9.57 -0.61 -2.86
N VAL A 85 8.33 -0.32 -2.48
CA VAL A 85 7.56 0.78 -3.08
C VAL A 85 8.25 2.13 -2.87
N SER A 86 8.90 2.34 -1.73
CA SER A 86 9.66 3.56 -1.43
C SER A 86 10.74 3.82 -2.48
N GLU A 87 11.48 2.80 -2.89
CA GLU A 87 12.54 2.91 -3.90
C GLU A 87 11.97 3.27 -5.28
N VAL A 88 10.85 2.65 -5.66
CA VAL A 88 10.12 3.00 -6.88
C VAL A 88 9.71 4.48 -6.85
N LEU A 89 9.12 4.94 -5.74
CA LEU A 89 8.68 6.33 -5.57
C LEU A 89 9.85 7.31 -5.66
N PHE A 90 10.95 7.06 -4.97
CA PHE A 90 12.14 7.92 -5.04
C PHE A 90 12.71 8.00 -6.46
N SER A 91 12.74 6.86 -7.17
CA SER A 91 13.21 6.82 -8.56
C SER A 91 12.31 7.63 -9.49
N GLN A 92 10.99 7.66 -9.26
CA GLN A 92 10.06 8.44 -10.06
C GLN A 92 10.08 9.92 -9.69
N LEU A 93 10.17 10.24 -8.39
CA LEU A 93 10.30 11.62 -7.91
C LEU A 93 11.52 12.30 -8.56
N ALA A 94 12.67 11.62 -8.63
CA ALA A 94 13.85 12.14 -9.31
C ALA A 94 13.57 12.45 -10.79
N ARG A 95 12.86 11.57 -11.51
CA ARG A 95 12.48 11.78 -12.92
C ARG A 95 11.52 12.95 -13.08
N THR A 96 10.50 13.05 -12.22
CA THR A 96 9.54 14.16 -12.27
C THR A 96 10.25 15.48 -12.01
N LEU A 97 11.14 15.54 -11.00
CA LEU A 97 11.93 16.75 -10.73
C LEU A 97 12.80 17.15 -11.92
N LEU A 98 13.43 16.18 -12.59
CA LEU A 98 14.20 16.44 -13.81
C LEU A 98 13.36 16.97 -14.98
N LEU A 99 12.07 16.66 -15.06
CA LEU A 99 11.19 17.20 -16.11
C LEU A 99 10.78 18.66 -15.87
N PHE A 100 10.82 19.12 -14.62
CA PHE A 100 10.48 20.49 -14.24
C PHE A 100 11.69 21.44 -14.20
N LEU A 101 12.90 20.90 -14.31
CA LEU A 101 14.18 21.63 -14.38
C LEU A 101 14.60 21.82 -15.84
#